data_AF-A0A293MT21-F1
#
_entry.id   AF-A0A293MT21-F1
#
_cell.length_a   1.000
_cell.length_b   1.000
_cell.length_c   1.000
_cell.angle_alpha   90.00
_cell.angle_beta   90.00
_cell.angle_gamma   90.00
#
_symmetry.space_group_name_H-M   'P 1'
#
loop_
_entity.id
_entity.type
_entity.pdbx_description
1 polymer ?
#
loop_
_entity_poly.entity_id
_entity_poly.type
_entity_poly.pdbx_seq_one_letter_code
_entity_poly.pdbx_strand_id
1 'polypeptide(L)'
;MRLLKKGEIEQKEWEDNLEPHQRDSTKESQILMWIWNCLEIVTTLDYEQFLKDGVALCKLMNHIKPGSITDEILPGENSRERRRNIELFLRAVEKYGVQKHLLFKSEDLHLLQHLPRVTRCIFALGKLVDEDEDYTGPKLGDEPYDPVDRAAGRRRGGMPLGD
;
A
#
# COMPACT_ATOMS: atom_id res chain seq x y z
N MET A 1 22.97 2.85 -14.24
CA MET A 1 22.55 1.72 -13.38
C MET A 1 23.02 2.02 -11.96
N ARG A 2 22.10 2.19 -11.01
CA ARG A 2 22.44 2.38 -9.58
C ARG A 2 22.64 0.98 -8.98
N LEU A 3 23.83 0.69 -8.44
CA LEU A 3 24.09 -0.56 -7.73
C LEU A 3 23.44 -0.47 -6.34
N LEU A 4 22.54 -1.39 -6.04
CA LEU A 4 21.91 -1.49 -4.72
C LEU A 4 22.92 -2.01 -3.69
N LYS A 5 22.85 -1.47 -2.47
CA LYS A 5 23.66 -1.94 -1.34
C LYS A 5 23.13 -3.30 -0.87
N LYS A 6 24.00 -4.12 -0.27
CA LYS A 6 23.65 -5.48 0.21
C LYS A 6 22.37 -5.52 1.06
N GLY A 7 22.19 -4.59 2.00
CA GLY A 7 20.98 -4.52 2.84
C GLY A 7 19.71 -4.13 2.06
N GLU A 8 19.83 -3.31 1.01
CA GLU A 8 18.70 -2.97 0.13
C GLU A 8 18.28 -4.17 -0.73
N ILE A 9 19.23 -5.03 -1.09
CA ILE A 9 18.96 -6.29 -1.82
C ILE A 9 18.24 -7.28 -0.91
N GLU A 10 18.75 -7.51 0.31
CA GLU A 10 18.15 -8.44 1.29
C GLU A 10 16.74 -8.00 1.68
N GLN A 11 16.50 -6.71 1.90
CA GLN A 11 15.16 -6.18 2.19
C GLN A 11 14.21 -6.37 1.00
N LYS A 12 14.69 -6.13 -0.22
CA LYS A 12 13.89 -6.32 -1.44
C LYS A 12 13.48 -7.78 -1.63
N GLU A 13 14.41 -8.72 -1.43
CA GLU A 13 14.11 -10.16 -1.52
C GLU A 13 13.09 -10.62 -0.46
N TRP A 14 13.12 -10.02 0.74
CA TRP A 14 12.13 -10.27 1.79
C TRP A 14 10.74 -9.76 1.41
N GLU A 15 10.64 -8.52 0.94
CA GLU A 15 9.36 -7.91 0.54
C GLU A 15 8.68 -8.65 -0.62
N ASP A 16 9.47 -9.25 -1.51
CA ASP A 16 8.96 -10.08 -2.60
C ASP A 16 8.48 -11.47 -2.16
N ASN A 17 8.90 -11.93 -0.97
CA ASN A 17 8.55 -13.24 -0.40
C ASN A 17 7.66 -13.15 0.85
N LEU A 18 6.89 -12.08 1.00
CA LEU A 18 5.93 -11.94 2.10
C LEU A 18 4.91 -13.08 2.10
N GLU A 19 4.71 -13.68 3.27
CA GLU A 19 3.68 -14.68 3.54
C GLU A 19 2.36 -14.02 3.97
N PRO A 20 1.19 -14.65 3.77
CA PRO A 20 -0.11 -14.04 4.09
C PRO A 20 -0.28 -13.55 5.54
N HIS A 21 0.40 -14.19 6.49
CA HIS A 21 0.33 -13.86 7.92
C HIS A 21 1.25 -12.70 8.34
N GLN A 22 2.15 -12.24 7.46
CA GLN A 22 3.13 -11.19 7.74
C GLN A 22 2.56 -9.80 7.49
N ARG A 23 1.47 -9.47 8.19
CA ARG A 23 0.87 -8.14 8.15
C ARG A 23 1.70 -7.15 8.98
N ASP A 24 1.69 -5.90 8.54
CA ASP A 24 2.33 -4.79 9.24
C ASP A 24 1.27 -3.74 9.58
N SER A 25 0.79 -3.77 10.82
CA SER A 25 -0.25 -2.86 11.30
C SER A 25 0.16 -1.40 11.30
N THR A 26 1.46 -1.11 11.41
CA THR A 26 1.99 0.26 11.37
C THR A 26 1.84 0.83 9.97
N LYS A 27 2.29 0.05 8.98
CA LYS A 27 2.14 0.39 7.55
C LYS A 27 0.67 0.50 7.15
N GLU A 28 -0.17 -0.44 7.58
CA GLU A 28 -1.62 -0.40 7.32
C GLU A 28 -2.28 0.87 7.90
N SER A 29 -1.93 1.26 9.12
CA SER A 29 -2.45 2.47 9.76
C SER A 29 -2.02 3.75 9.02
N GLN A 30 -0.75 3.81 8.59
CA GLN A 30 -0.23 4.94 7.83
C GLN A 30 -0.93 5.08 6.47
N ILE A 31 -1.19 3.96 5.78
CA ILE A 31 -1.97 3.96 4.54
C ILE A 31 -3.38 4.51 4.79
N LEU A 32 -4.05 4.08 5.86
CA LEU A 32 -5.40 4.59 6.17
C LEU A 32 -5.39 6.09 6.38
N MET A 33 -4.47 6.58 7.22
CA MET A 33 -4.33 8.02 7.46
C MET A 33 -4.05 8.79 6.17
N TRP A 34 -3.20 8.26 5.30
CA TRP A 34 -2.92 8.89 4.01
C TRP A 34 -4.16 8.96 3.11
N ILE A 35 -4.88 7.85 2.94
CA ILE A 35 -6.09 7.82 2.12
C ILE A 35 -7.17 8.75 2.68
N TRP A 36 -7.34 8.77 4.00
CA TRP A 36 -8.28 9.65 4.68
C TRP A 36 -7.98 11.13 4.46
N ASN A 37 -6.69 11.51 4.53
CA ASN A 37 -6.27 12.87 4.25
C ASN A 37 -6.48 13.25 2.78
N CYS A 38 -6.17 12.35 1.83
CA CYS A 38 -6.41 12.58 0.40
C CYS A 38 -7.90 12.73 0.08
N LEU A 39 -8.75 11.91 0.69
CA LEU A 39 -10.18 11.85 0.37
C LEU A 39 -11.04 12.72 1.28
N GLU A 40 -10.45 13.39 2.26
CA GLU A 40 -11.13 14.20 3.30
C GLU A 40 -12.26 13.42 4.00
N ILE A 41 -11.99 12.15 4.35
CA ILE A 41 -12.94 11.27 5.04
C ILE A 41 -12.31 10.69 6.30
N VAL A 42 -13.14 10.32 7.27
CA VAL A 42 -12.74 9.56 8.46
C VAL A 42 -13.72 8.42 8.66
N THR A 43 -13.22 7.25 9.01
CA THR A 43 -14.04 6.06 9.27
C THR A 43 -13.52 5.29 10.47
N THR A 44 -14.37 4.42 11.02
CA THR A 44 -14.01 3.47 12.08
C THR A 44 -13.74 2.07 11.53
N LEU A 45 -13.74 1.91 10.22
CA LEU A 45 -13.48 0.63 9.56
C LEU A 45 -11.99 0.25 9.64
N ASP A 46 -11.74 -1.03 9.89
CA ASP A 46 -10.40 -1.61 9.82
C ASP A 46 -9.85 -1.56 8.38
N TYR A 47 -8.52 -1.67 8.26
CA TYR A 47 -7.79 -1.59 6.99
C TYR A 47 -8.41 -2.45 5.88
N GLU A 48 -8.62 -3.74 6.16
CA GLU A 48 -9.19 -4.66 5.18
C GLU A 48 -10.64 -4.35 4.83
N GLN A 49 -11.44 -3.85 5.77
CA GLN A 49 -12.86 -3.58 5.55
C GLN A 49 -13.05 -2.32 4.71
N PHE A 50 -12.25 -1.28 5.02
CA PHE A 50 -12.28 -0.02 4.32
C PHE A 50 -11.83 -0.13 2.85
N LEU A 51 -10.85 -0.98 2.56
CA LEU A 51 -10.33 -1.15 1.21
C LEU A 51 -11.05 -2.23 0.39
N LYS A 52 -11.83 -3.10 1.05
CA LYS A 52 -12.35 -4.37 0.48
C LYS A 52 -13.13 -4.22 -0.82
N ASP A 53 -13.86 -3.11 -0.96
CA ASP A 53 -14.75 -2.85 -2.08
C ASP A 53 -14.06 -2.20 -3.28
N GLY A 54 -12.79 -1.79 -3.12
CA GLY A 54 -11.98 -1.10 -4.12
C GLY A 54 -12.39 0.34 -4.40
N VAL A 55 -13.45 0.87 -3.78
CA VAL A 55 -13.96 2.23 -4.05
C VAL A 55 -12.98 3.27 -3.56
N ALA A 56 -12.51 3.13 -2.31
CA ALA A 56 -11.52 4.05 -1.73
C ALA A 56 -10.22 4.07 -2.54
N LEU A 57 -9.78 2.91 -3.05
CA LEU A 57 -8.60 2.77 -3.88
C LEU A 57 -8.74 3.50 -5.24
N CYS A 58 -9.88 3.33 -5.92
CA CYS A 58 -10.14 4.05 -7.16
C CYS A 58 -10.20 5.57 -6.95
N LYS A 59 -10.85 6.01 -5.87
CA LYS A 59 -10.93 7.43 -5.51
C LYS A 59 -9.55 8.01 -5.20
N LEU A 60 -8.71 7.27 -4.47
CA LEU A 60 -7.32 7.65 -4.20
C LEU A 60 -6.56 7.90 -5.51
N MET A 61 -6.66 7.00 -6.48
CA MET A 61 -5.97 7.19 -7.77
C MET A 61 -6.44 8.42 -8.54
N ASN A 62 -7.74 8.69 -8.54
CA ASN A 62 -8.28 9.89 -9.18
C ASN A 62 -7.97 11.17 -8.41
N HIS A 63 -7.72 11.10 -7.10
CA HIS A 63 -7.18 12.21 -6.31
C HIS A 63 -5.72 12.50 -6.69
N ILE A 64 -4.87 11.47 -6.68
CA ILE A 64 -3.44 11.58 -7.01
C ILE A 64 -3.26 12.10 -8.44
N LYS A 65 -3.96 11.50 -9.39
CA LYS A 65 -3.87 11.86 -10.80
C LYS A 65 -5.28 11.91 -11.40
N PRO A 66 -5.88 13.10 -11.50
CA PRO A 66 -7.21 13.27 -12.08
C PRO A 66 -7.35 12.62 -13.46
N GLY A 67 -8.43 11.87 -13.66
CA GLY A 67 -8.70 11.16 -14.91
C GLY A 67 -7.93 9.84 -15.11
N SER A 68 -7.28 9.31 -14.07
CA SER A 68 -6.60 8.01 -14.15
C SER A 68 -7.57 6.84 -14.33
N ILE A 69 -8.75 6.93 -13.72
CA ILE A 69 -9.85 5.98 -13.86
C ILE A 69 -11.07 6.75 -14.35
N THR A 70 -11.39 6.59 -15.63
CA THR A 70 -12.56 7.21 -16.29
C THR A 70 -13.77 6.29 -16.33
N ASP A 71 -13.55 4.97 -16.18
CA ASP A 71 -14.60 3.98 -15.98
C ASP A 71 -15.44 4.29 -14.74
N GLU A 72 -16.74 3.96 -14.78
CA GLU A 72 -17.62 4.07 -13.62
C GLU A 72 -17.08 3.27 -12.42
N ILE A 73 -17.00 3.89 -11.24
CA ILE A 73 -16.63 3.21 -9.98
C ILE A 73 -17.93 2.73 -9.32
N LEU A 74 -18.07 1.42 -9.15
CA LEU A 74 -19.32 0.81 -8.65
C LEU A 74 -19.34 0.78 -7.11
N PRO A 75 -20.52 0.67 -6.47
CA PRO A 75 -20.62 0.67 -5.00
C PRO A 75 -19.90 -0.49 -4.31
N GLY A 76 -19.68 -1.62 -4.98
CA GLY A 76 -18.93 -2.75 -4.42
C GLY A 76 -19.79 -3.63 -3.50
N GLU A 77 -21.08 -3.70 -3.76
CA GLU A 77 -22.04 -4.49 -2.95
C GLU A 77 -21.82 -5.99 -3.11
N ASN A 78 -21.47 -6.42 -4.33
CA ASN A 78 -21.24 -7.82 -4.68
C ASN A 78 -19.81 -8.09 -5.16
N SER A 79 -19.41 -9.37 -5.16
CA SER A 79 -18.03 -9.78 -5.49
C SER A 79 -17.57 -9.36 -6.88
N ARG A 80 -18.49 -9.29 -7.87
CA ARG A 80 -18.15 -8.88 -9.24
C ARG A 80 -17.77 -7.41 -9.28
N GLU A 81 -18.52 -6.55 -8.59
CA GLU A 81 -18.22 -5.12 -8.48
C GLU A 81 -16.90 -4.86 -7.76
N ARG A 82 -16.69 -5.52 -6.61
CA ARG A 82 -15.44 -5.40 -5.83
C ARG A 82 -14.22 -5.76 -6.67
N ARG A 83 -14.27 -6.92 -7.34
CA ARG A 83 -13.20 -7.33 -8.28
C ARG A 83 -12.98 -6.28 -9.35
N ARG A 84 -14.05 -5.80 -10.00
CA ARG A 84 -13.94 -4.80 -11.07
C ARG A 84 -13.28 -3.51 -10.59
N ASN A 85 -13.68 -2.97 -9.45
CA ASN A 85 -13.08 -1.76 -8.88
C ASN A 85 -11.59 -1.97 -8.59
N ILE A 86 -11.24 -3.09 -7.95
CA ILE A 86 -9.83 -3.41 -7.65
C ILE A 86 -9.01 -3.52 -8.94
N GLU A 87 -9.54 -4.15 -9.99
CA GLU A 87 -8.87 -4.24 -11.29
C GLU A 87 -8.69 -2.86 -11.98
N LEU A 88 -9.64 -1.94 -11.81
CA LEU A 88 -9.49 -0.55 -12.30
C LEU A 88 -8.35 0.17 -11.57
N PHE A 89 -8.31 0.03 -10.24
CA PHE A 89 -7.21 0.55 -9.43
C PHE A 89 -5.86 -0.01 -9.88
N LEU A 90 -5.74 -1.34 -10.01
CA LEU A 90 -4.50 -2.03 -10.40
C LEU A 90 -3.96 -1.53 -11.76
N ARG A 91 -4.84 -1.35 -12.75
CA ARG A 91 -4.47 -0.79 -14.06
C ARG A 91 -3.98 0.66 -13.95
N ALA A 92 -4.63 1.46 -13.10
CA ALA A 92 -4.27 2.86 -12.91
C ALA A 92 -2.91 3.00 -12.21
N VAL A 93 -2.65 2.23 -11.15
CA VAL A 93 -1.35 2.27 -10.45
C VAL A 93 -0.20 1.75 -11.32
N GLU A 94 -0.45 0.71 -12.13
CA GLU A 94 0.54 0.22 -13.10
C GLU A 94 0.88 1.31 -14.12
N LYS A 95 -0.13 1.98 -14.67
CA LYS A 95 0.04 3.09 -15.61
C LYS A 95 0.74 4.30 -14.98
N TYR A 96 0.51 4.55 -13.69
CA TYR A 96 1.17 5.62 -12.95
C TYR A 96 2.67 5.33 -12.74
N GLY A 97 3.05 4.05 -12.64
CA GLY A 97 4.46 3.64 -12.61
C GLY A 97 4.80 2.50 -11.65
N VAL A 98 3.82 1.99 -10.89
CA VAL A 98 4.05 0.87 -9.97
C VAL A 98 4.43 -0.37 -10.79
N GLN A 99 5.57 -0.98 -10.45
CA GLN A 99 6.09 -2.12 -11.20
C GLN A 99 5.16 -3.34 -11.06
N LYS A 100 4.97 -4.10 -12.14
CA LYS A 100 4.06 -5.26 -12.20
C LYS A 100 4.25 -6.28 -11.06
N HIS A 101 5.49 -6.55 -10.66
CA HIS A 101 5.78 -7.51 -9.58
C HIS A 101 5.36 -7.00 -8.18
N LEU A 102 5.14 -5.68 -8.04
CA LEU A 102 4.65 -5.06 -6.83
C LEU A 102 3.11 -5.09 -6.71
N LEU A 103 2.41 -5.30 -7.83
CA LEU A 103 0.95 -5.39 -7.87
C LEU A 103 0.45 -6.64 -7.13
N PHE A 104 -0.72 -6.49 -6.51
CA PHE A 104 -1.48 -7.60 -5.92
C PHE A 104 -2.58 -8.07 -6.90
N LYS A 105 -3.25 -9.18 -6.58
CA LYS A 105 -4.40 -9.70 -7.32
C LYS A 105 -5.70 -9.32 -6.64
N SER A 106 -6.80 -9.23 -7.39
CA SER A 106 -8.11 -8.87 -6.82
C SER A 106 -8.50 -9.70 -5.58
N GLU A 107 -8.18 -11.00 -5.60
CA GLU A 107 -8.45 -11.95 -4.51
C GLU A 107 -7.64 -11.68 -3.25
N ASP A 108 -6.43 -11.11 -3.37
CA ASP A 108 -5.57 -10.78 -2.24
C ASP A 108 -6.27 -9.82 -1.26
N LEU A 109 -7.13 -8.94 -1.80
CA LEU A 109 -7.91 -7.96 -1.05
C LEU A 109 -9.39 -8.36 -0.87
N HIS A 110 -10.12 -8.63 -1.96
CA HIS A 110 -11.57 -8.89 -1.87
C HIS A 110 -11.87 -10.15 -1.02
N LEU A 111 -11.05 -11.20 -1.16
CA LEU A 111 -11.15 -12.44 -0.41
C LEU A 111 -10.15 -12.52 0.75
N LEU A 112 -9.40 -11.44 0.99
CA LEU A 112 -8.39 -11.36 2.06
C LEU A 112 -7.32 -12.46 1.97
N GLN A 113 -6.97 -12.91 0.75
CA GLN A 113 -5.99 -13.99 0.60
C GLN A 113 -4.57 -13.55 0.96
N HIS A 114 -4.21 -12.28 0.77
CA HIS A 114 -2.82 -11.84 0.93
C HIS A 114 -2.65 -10.32 1.15
N LEU A 115 -3.17 -9.81 2.27
CA LEU A 115 -3.09 -8.38 2.63
C LEU A 115 -1.67 -7.77 2.60
N PRO A 116 -0.58 -8.47 2.98
CA PRO A 116 0.77 -7.90 2.90
C PRO A 116 1.17 -7.43 1.49
N ARG A 117 0.68 -8.09 0.43
CA ARG A 117 0.93 -7.66 -0.96
C ARG A 117 0.16 -6.40 -1.31
N VAL A 118 -1.05 -6.25 -0.77
CA VAL A 118 -1.87 -5.04 -0.91
C VAL A 118 -1.12 -3.87 -0.28
N THR A 119 -0.67 -4.04 0.96
CA THR A 119 0.11 -3.04 1.70
C THR A 119 1.38 -2.64 0.94
N ARG A 120 2.19 -3.60 0.49
CA ARG A 120 3.40 -3.35 -0.32
C ARG A 120 3.09 -2.57 -1.60
N CYS A 121 2.03 -2.93 -2.33
CA CYS A 121 1.64 -2.23 -3.55
C CYS A 121 1.28 -0.77 -3.28
N ILE A 122 0.54 -0.48 -2.20
CA ILE A 122 0.13 0.88 -1.87
C ILE A 122 1.32 1.71 -1.38
N PHE A 123 2.27 1.12 -0.63
CA PHE A 123 3.52 1.80 -0.30
C PHE A 123 4.36 2.12 -1.54
N ALA A 124 4.44 1.19 -2.50
CA ALA A 124 5.12 1.44 -3.76
C ALA A 124 4.49 2.61 -4.53
N LEU A 125 3.16 2.71 -4.54
CA LEU A 125 2.45 3.88 -5.07
C LEU A 125 2.83 5.15 -4.30
N GLY A 126 2.74 5.13 -2.96
CA GLY A 126 3.06 6.29 -2.12
C GLY A 126 4.47 6.83 -2.35
N LYS A 127 5.48 5.95 -2.50
CA LYS A 127 6.85 6.35 -2.85
C LYS A 127 6.93 7.11 -4.18
N LEU A 128 6.23 6.62 -5.21
CA LEU A 128 6.19 7.29 -6.51
C LEU A 128 5.48 8.65 -6.42
N VAL A 129 4.40 8.74 -5.65
CA VAL A 129 3.68 9.99 -5.41
C VAL A 129 4.56 11.00 -4.65
N ASP A 130 5.37 10.54 -3.70
CA ASP A 130 6.27 11.41 -2.96
C ASP A 130 7.39 11.98 -3.85
N GLU A 131 7.81 11.23 -4.87
CA GLU A 131 8.78 11.62 -5.91
C GLU A 131 8.15 12.44 -7.06
N ASP A 132 6.83 12.46 -7.20
CA ASP A 132 6.11 13.21 -8.25
C ASP A 132 6.10 14.71 -7.90
N GLU A 133 6.87 15.51 -8.65
CA GLU A 133 6.97 16.97 -8.47
C GLU A 133 5.66 17.70 -8.78
N ASP A 134 4.80 17.13 -9.63
CA ASP A 134 3.51 17.73 -9.98
C ASP A 134 2.44 17.48 -8.90
N TYR A 135 2.68 16.52 -7.99
CA TYR A 135 1.76 16.20 -6.91
C TYR A 135 2.00 17.06 -5.68
N THR A 136 0.96 17.82 -5.29
CA THR A 136 1.00 18.76 -4.15
C THR A 136 0.06 18.39 -3.00
N GLY A 137 -0.60 17.23 -3.11
CA GLY A 137 -1.53 16.73 -2.10
C GLY A 137 -0.84 16.06 -0.90
N PRO A 138 -1.62 15.45 0.02
CA PRO A 138 -1.08 14.71 1.15
C PRO A 138 -0.17 13.57 0.70
N LYS A 139 0.98 13.45 1.35
CA LYS A 139 2.00 12.43 1.10
C LYS A 139 1.87 11.27 2.09
N LEU A 140 2.24 10.06 1.66
CA LEU A 140 2.23 8.89 2.55
C LEU A 140 3.33 9.03 3.62
N GLY A 141 4.45 9.63 3.23
CA GLY A 141 5.62 9.83 4.07
C GLY A 141 6.54 8.61 4.10
N ASP A 142 7.63 8.74 4.87
CA ASP A 142 8.64 7.70 4.95
C ASP A 142 8.05 6.38 5.46
N GLU A 143 8.54 5.29 4.88
CA GLU A 143 8.18 3.95 5.32
C GLU A 143 8.72 3.72 6.75
N PRO A 144 7.88 3.27 7.69
CA PRO A 144 8.26 3.12 9.08
C PRO A 144 9.34 2.05 9.18
N TYR A 145 10.38 2.34 9.95
CA TYR A 145 11.46 1.41 10.21
C TYR A 145 10.91 0.15 10.91
N ASP A 146 11.06 -1.01 10.28
CA ASP A 146 10.73 -2.29 10.90
C ASP A 146 11.80 -2.64 11.96
N PRO A 147 11.46 -2.72 13.25
CA PRO A 147 12.41 -3.13 14.28
C PRO A 147 12.80 -4.62 14.19
N VAL A 148 12.21 -5.40 13.27
CA VAL A 148 12.48 -6.83 13.04
C VAL A 148 13.53 -7.05 11.94
N ASP A 149 14.62 -6.27 11.95
CA ASP A 149 15.84 -6.69 11.27
C ASP A 149 16.57 -7.76 12.12
N ARG A 150 15.99 -8.98 12.17
CA ARG A 150 16.62 -10.13 12.85
C ARG A 150 17.93 -10.54 12.18
N ALA A 151 18.19 -10.10 10.94
CA ALA A 151 19.41 -10.39 10.20
C ALA A 151 20.57 -9.46 10.62
N ALA A 152 20.30 -8.19 10.97
CA ALA A 152 21.36 -7.24 11.32
C ALA A 152 21.85 -7.28 12.78
N GLY A 153 21.20 -8.05 13.67
CA GLY A 153 21.69 -8.32 15.03
C GLY A 153 22.02 -7.08 15.88
N ARG A 154 21.51 -5.88 15.51
CA ARG A 154 21.78 -4.63 16.22
C ARG A 154 20.51 -3.85 16.45
N ARG A 155 19.91 -4.01 17.63
CA ARG A 155 19.04 -2.98 18.19
C ARG A 155 19.93 -1.83 18.66
N ARG A 156 19.79 -0.65 18.06
CA ARG A 156 20.44 0.56 18.59
C ARG A 156 19.36 1.51 19.09
N GLY A 157 19.28 1.63 20.40
CA GLY A 157 18.32 2.46 21.12
C GLY A 157 18.01 1.84 22.47
N GLY A 158 18.83 2.15 23.48
CA GLY A 158 18.76 1.56 24.80
C GLY A 158 17.44 1.84 25.52
N MET A 159 16.56 0.85 25.55
CA MET A 159 15.47 0.77 26.51
C MET A 159 15.78 -0.43 27.43
N PRO A 160 15.93 -0.23 28.76
CA PRO A 160 16.16 -1.35 29.67
C PRO A 160 14.92 -2.25 29.68
N LEU A 161 15.13 -3.57 29.76
CA LEU A 161 14.08 -4.46 30.24
C LEU A 161 13.76 -4.03 31.67
N GLY A 162 12.52 -3.62 31.93
CA GLY A 162 12.02 -3.47 33.28
C GLY A 162 12.08 -4.82 34.00
N ASP A 163 12.41 -4.75 35.29
CA ASP A 163 12.69 -5.88 36.19
C ASP A 163 11.57 -6.93 36.25
#